data_AF-A0A957H1R8-F1
#
_entry.id   AF-A0A957H1R8-F1
#
_cell.length_a   1.000
_cell.length_b   1.000
_cell.length_c   1.000
_cell.angle_alpha   90.00
_cell.angle_beta   90.00
_cell.angle_gamma   90.00
#
_symmetry.space_group_name_H-M   'P 1'
#
loop_
_entity.id
_entity.type
_entity.pdbx_description
1 polymer ?
#
loop_
_entity_poly.entity_id
_entity_poly.type
_entity_poly.pdbx_seq_one_letter_code
_entity_poly.pdbx_strand_id
1 'polypeptide(L)'
;NVLVQGVLGSPYAIRYFRYAYYQENADALTVLSINGIEANADNVDNNSYPLARPLFMYTTAEIMQDKPQVAAFLNFVLTYVNEEVVDVGYFPASEDALNLAKLAWLNANN
;
A
#
# COMPACT_ATOMS: atom_id res chain seq x y z
N ASN A 1 19.43 -8.41 -1.64
CA ASN A 1 18.12 -8.70 -1.01
C ASN A 1 17.97 -10.20 -0.79
N VAL A 2 17.75 -10.68 0.45
CA VAL A 2 17.69 -12.12 0.80
C VAL A 2 16.54 -12.85 0.09
N LEU A 3 15.42 -12.16 -0.17
CA LEU A 3 14.26 -12.77 -0.81
C LEU A 3 14.51 -13.05 -2.30
N VAL A 4 15.17 -12.12 -3.01
CA VAL A 4 15.57 -12.29 -4.42
C VAL A 4 16.56 -13.45 -4.55
N GLN A 5 17.57 -13.50 -3.68
CA GLN A 5 18.54 -14.60 -3.64
C GLN A 5 17.85 -15.95 -3.36
N GLY A 6 16.82 -15.95 -2.51
CA GLY A 6 16.02 -17.15 -2.23
C GLY A 6 15.15 -17.63 -3.40
N VAL A 7 14.77 -16.75 -4.33
CA VAL A 7 14.08 -17.14 -5.58
C VAL A 7 15.10 -17.66 -6.59
N LEU A 8 16.19 -16.93 -6.80
CA LEU A 8 17.24 -17.30 -7.78
C LEU A 8 17.96 -18.60 -7.41
N GLY A 9 18.12 -18.89 -6.11
CA GLY A 9 18.81 -20.09 -5.63
C GLY A 9 17.99 -21.38 -5.67
N SER A 10 16.71 -21.33 -6.05
CA SER A 10 15.82 -22.50 -6.07
C SER A 10 14.95 -22.50 -7.32
N PRO A 11 15.19 -23.42 -8.30
CA PRO A 11 14.54 -23.41 -9.61
C PRO A 11 13.00 -23.38 -9.63
N TYR A 12 12.35 -23.81 -8.55
CA TYR A 12 10.89 -23.88 -8.44
C TYR A 12 10.31 -22.95 -7.37
N ALA A 13 11.11 -22.02 -6.84
CA ALA A 13 10.65 -21.12 -5.78
C ALA A 13 9.64 -20.10 -6.33
N ILE A 14 8.55 -19.92 -5.58
CA ILE A 14 7.59 -18.84 -5.77
C ILE A 14 7.55 -18.05 -4.46
N ARG A 15 7.56 -16.72 -4.55
CA ARG A 15 7.46 -15.84 -3.38
C ARG A 15 6.57 -14.65 -3.67
N TYR A 16 5.95 -14.13 -2.61
CA TYR A 16 5.21 -12.88 -2.63
C TYR A 16 6.14 -11.71 -2.33
N PHE A 17 6.03 -10.66 -3.13
CA PHE A 17 6.77 -9.41 -2.97
C PHE A 17 5.80 -8.22 -2.90
N ARG A 18 6.23 -7.13 -2.29
CA ARG A 18 5.61 -5.83 -2.57
C ARG A 18 5.95 -5.44 -4.00
N TYR A 19 5.03 -4.78 -4.69
CA TYR A 19 5.19 -4.45 -6.12
C TYR A 19 6.47 -3.65 -6.41
N ALA A 20 6.78 -2.64 -5.59
CA ALA A 20 8.01 -1.85 -5.72
C ALA A 20 9.30 -2.69 -5.69
N TYR A 21 9.35 -3.70 -4.81
CA TYR A 21 10.50 -4.60 -4.74
C TYR A 21 10.67 -5.44 -6.00
N TYR A 22 9.57 -5.82 -6.65
CA TYR A 22 9.63 -6.46 -7.96
C TYR A 22 10.15 -5.49 -9.02
N GLN A 23 9.62 -4.26 -9.07
CA GLN A 23 10.05 -3.24 -10.04
C GLN A 23 11.57 -2.97 -9.99
N GLU A 24 12.14 -2.89 -8.79
CA GLU A 24 13.59 -2.71 -8.59
C GLU A 24 14.45 -3.91 -9.05
N ASN A 25 13.84 -5.09 -9.23
CA ASN A 25 14.54 -6.34 -9.57
C ASN A 25 13.88 -7.05 -10.76
N ALA A 26 13.21 -6.29 -11.64
CA ALA A 26 12.43 -6.83 -12.76
C ALA A 26 13.32 -7.50 -13.83
N ASP A 27 14.62 -7.20 -13.84
CA ASP A 27 15.65 -7.85 -14.63
C ASP A 27 15.97 -9.28 -14.14
N ALA A 28 15.78 -9.54 -12.85
CA ALA A 28 16.11 -10.82 -12.21
C ALA A 28 14.88 -11.68 -11.86
N LEU A 29 13.69 -11.08 -11.79
CA LEU A 29 12.47 -11.73 -11.35
C LEU A 29 11.42 -11.80 -12.47
N THR A 30 10.73 -12.94 -12.55
CA THR A 30 9.55 -13.10 -13.40
C THR A 30 8.29 -12.83 -12.60
N VAL A 31 7.47 -11.87 -13.04
CA VAL A 31 6.13 -11.63 -12.48
C VAL A 31 5.14 -12.66 -13.01
N LEU A 32 4.18 -13.07 -12.17
CA LEU A 32 3.16 -14.05 -12.53
C LEU A 32 1.80 -13.37 -12.72
N SER A 33 1.15 -13.70 -13.84
CA SER A 33 -0.26 -13.36 -14.06
C SER A 33 -1.17 -14.32 -13.31
N ILE A 34 -2.24 -13.79 -12.73
CA ILE A 34 -3.26 -14.57 -12.02
C ILE A 34 -4.56 -14.41 -12.77
N ASN A 35 -5.17 -15.52 -13.20
CA ASN A 35 -6.39 -15.53 -14.02
C ASN A 35 -6.29 -14.66 -15.29
N GLY A 36 -5.10 -14.62 -15.91
CA GLY A 36 -4.85 -13.81 -17.11
C GLY A 36 -4.57 -12.33 -16.84
N ILE A 37 -4.58 -11.88 -15.58
CA ILE A 37 -4.29 -10.50 -15.18
C ILE A 37 -2.83 -10.41 -14.72
N GLU A 38 -2.02 -9.63 -15.43
CA GLU A 38 -0.62 -9.36 -15.08
C GLU A 38 -0.50 -8.38 -13.91
N ALA A 39 0.51 -8.53 -13.05
CA ALA A 39 0.85 -7.54 -12.04
C ALA A 39 1.68 -6.40 -12.68
N ASN A 40 1.00 -5.49 -13.37
CA ASN A 40 1.56 -4.22 -13.84
C ASN A 40 0.96 -3.05 -13.04
N ALA A 41 1.49 -1.84 -13.24
CA ALA A 41 1.12 -0.67 -12.44
C ALA A 41 -0.38 -0.39 -12.52
N ASP A 42 -0.95 -0.39 -13.74
CA ASP A 42 -2.36 -0.13 -13.98
C ASP A 42 -3.27 -1.14 -13.26
N ASN A 43 -2.96 -2.44 -13.36
CA ASN A 43 -3.76 -3.49 -12.75
C ASN A 43 -3.65 -3.50 -11.22
N VAL A 44 -2.52 -3.09 -10.67
CA VAL A 44 -2.34 -2.96 -9.22
C VAL A 44 -3.08 -1.72 -8.69
N ASP A 45 -2.96 -0.59 -9.37
CA ASP A 45 -3.58 0.68 -8.98
C ASP A 45 -5.11 0.61 -9.02
N ASN A 46 -5.67 0.02 -10.08
CA ASN A 46 -7.11 -0.13 -10.23
C ASN A 46 -7.69 -1.33 -9.44
N ASN A 47 -6.88 -2.00 -8.62
CA ASN A 47 -7.24 -3.19 -7.83
C ASN A 47 -7.77 -4.40 -8.64
N SER A 48 -7.51 -4.47 -9.95
CA SER A 48 -7.89 -5.64 -10.76
C SER A 48 -6.94 -6.82 -10.61
N TYR A 49 -5.67 -6.58 -10.26
CA TYR A 49 -4.74 -7.66 -9.94
C TYR A 49 -5.23 -8.37 -8.67
N PRO A 50 -5.45 -9.71 -8.67
CA PRO A 50 -6.12 -10.40 -7.56
C PRO A 50 -5.45 -10.31 -6.18
N LEU A 51 -4.18 -9.91 -6.11
CA LEU A 51 -3.43 -9.72 -4.87
C LEU A 51 -3.13 -8.25 -4.55
N ALA A 52 -3.62 -7.31 -5.35
CA ALA A 52 -3.64 -5.90 -4.98
C ALA A 52 -4.51 -5.74 -3.73
N ARG A 53 -4.05 -4.95 -2.78
CA ARG A 53 -4.78 -4.73 -1.52
C ARG A 53 -4.53 -3.35 -0.96
N PRO A 54 -5.56 -2.69 -0.42
CA PRO A 54 -5.38 -1.47 0.35
C PRO A 54 -4.62 -1.74 1.65
N LEU A 55 -3.90 -0.73 2.12
CA LEU A 55 -3.33 -0.70 3.47
C LEU A 55 -4.18 0.22 4.34
N PHE A 56 -4.34 -0.15 5.60
CA PHE A 56 -5.15 0.57 6.56
C PHE A 56 -4.32 0.98 7.77
N MET A 57 -4.62 2.16 8.31
CA MET A 57 -4.20 2.58 9.63
C MET A 57 -5.42 2.53 10.56
N TYR A 58 -5.22 2.07 11.79
CA TYR A 58 -6.30 1.88 12.75
C TYR A 58 -6.05 2.67 14.03
N THR A 59 -7.09 3.31 14.53
CA THR A 59 -7.14 3.97 15.84
C THR A 59 -8.57 3.94 16.36
N THR A 60 -8.76 4.18 17.66
CA THR A 60 -10.08 4.49 18.24
C THR A 60 -10.23 6.01 18.41
N ALA A 61 -11.46 6.48 18.52
CA ALA A 61 -11.75 7.88 18.84
C ALA A 61 -11.17 8.27 20.21
N GLU A 62 -11.31 7.39 21.22
CA GLU A 62 -10.72 7.56 22.55
C GLU A 62 -9.20 7.82 22.48
N ILE A 63 -8.44 7.03 21.72
CA ILE A 63 -6.99 7.25 21.57
C ILE A 63 -6.68 8.61 20.93
N MET A 64 -7.48 9.03 19.95
CA MET A 64 -7.28 10.32 19.29
C MET A 64 -7.58 11.50 20.23
N GLN A 65 -8.61 11.38 21.07
CA GLN A 65 -9.00 12.38 22.06
C GLN A 65 -7.98 12.46 23.21
N ASP A 66 -7.56 11.32 23.74
CA ASP A 66 -6.58 11.22 24.83
C ASP A 66 -5.17 11.60 24.40
N LYS A 67 -4.83 11.39 23.11
CA LYS A 67 -3.50 11.64 22.55
C LYS A 67 -3.60 12.51 21.28
N PRO A 68 -3.70 13.84 21.43
CA PRO A 68 -3.83 14.77 20.31
C PRO A 68 -2.73 14.61 19.24
N GLN A 69 -1.52 14.18 19.62
CA GLN A 69 -0.43 13.89 18.68
C GLN A 69 -0.75 12.73 17.71
N VAL A 70 -1.56 11.75 18.13
CA VAL A 70 -2.03 10.67 17.24
C VAL A 70 -3.02 11.23 16.23
N ALA A 71 -3.98 12.05 16.68
CA ALA A 71 -4.92 12.73 15.80
C ALA A 71 -4.18 13.61 14.78
N ALA A 72 -3.20 14.41 15.23
CA ALA A 72 -2.39 15.26 14.37
C ALA A 72 -1.59 14.47 13.33
N PHE A 73 -0.96 13.36 13.74
CA PHE A 73 -0.23 12.50 12.80
C PHE A 73 -1.15 11.87 11.74
N LEU A 74 -2.32 11.38 12.13
CA LEU A 74 -3.28 10.83 11.17
C LEU A 74 -3.79 11.90 10.20
N ASN A 75 -4.03 13.12 10.68
CA ASN A 75 -4.42 14.23 9.80
C ASN A 75 -3.30 14.59 8.82
N PHE A 76 -2.04 14.65 9.29
CA PHE A 76 -0.88 14.86 8.43
C PHE A 76 -0.81 13.79 7.33
N VAL A 77 -0.91 12.50 7.70
CA VAL A 77 -0.92 11.42 6.70
C VAL A 77 -2.08 11.58 5.72
N LEU A 78 -3.32 11.76 6.19
CA LEU A 78 -4.48 11.94 5.30
C LEU A 78 -4.40 13.18 4.39
N THR A 79 -3.59 14.18 4.76
CA THR A 79 -3.38 15.40 3.98
C THR A 79 -2.37 15.17 2.86
N TYR A 80 -1.24 14.52 3.16
CA TYR A 80 -0.08 14.47 2.26
C TYR A 80 0.24 13.09 1.70
N VAL A 81 -0.46 12.02 2.12
CA VAL A 81 -0.09 10.63 1.76
C VAL A 81 0.10 10.44 0.25
N ASN A 82 -0.80 10.98 -0.59
CA ASN A 82 -0.71 10.81 -2.04
C ASN A 82 0.44 11.58 -2.69
N GLU A 83 1.01 12.58 -2.02
CA GLU A 83 2.20 13.30 -2.49
C GLU A 83 3.48 12.47 -2.24
N GLU A 84 3.48 11.64 -1.20
CA GLU A 84 4.69 10.95 -0.71
C GLU A 84 4.74 9.44 -1.04
N VAL A 85 3.59 8.77 -1.18
CA VAL A 85 3.55 7.30 -1.27
C VAL A 85 4.16 6.73 -2.54
N VAL A 86 4.15 7.49 -3.64
CA VAL A 86 4.69 7.03 -4.93
C VAL A 86 6.20 6.85 -4.85
N ASP A 87 6.89 7.77 -4.17
CA ASP A 87 8.35 7.76 -4.03
C ASP A 87 8.87 6.57 -3.19
N VAL A 88 8.01 6.01 -2.34
CA VAL A 88 8.30 4.82 -1.53
C VAL A 88 7.67 3.54 -2.10
N GLY A 89 7.15 3.60 -3.33
CA GLY A 89 6.71 2.43 -4.08
C GLY A 89 5.31 1.91 -3.75
N TYR A 90 4.46 2.79 -3.22
CA TYR A 90 3.03 2.54 -3.02
C TYR A 90 2.19 3.32 -4.04
N PHE A 91 0.94 2.90 -4.17
CA PHE A 91 -0.03 3.53 -5.05
C PHE A 91 -0.88 4.55 -4.27
N PRO A 92 -1.28 5.68 -4.89
CA PRO A 92 -2.15 6.65 -4.25
C PRO A 92 -3.46 6.02 -3.77
N ALA A 93 -3.94 6.47 -2.60
CA ALA A 93 -5.29 6.13 -2.17
C ALA A 93 -6.30 6.88 -3.04
N SER A 94 -7.45 6.25 -3.33
CA SER A 94 -8.52 6.91 -4.07
C SER A 94 -9.05 8.13 -3.31
N GLU A 95 -9.51 9.14 -4.06
CA GLU A 95 -10.07 10.36 -3.48
C GLU A 95 -11.25 10.06 -2.56
N ASP A 96 -12.14 9.14 -2.96
CA ASP A 96 -13.27 8.69 -2.14
C ASP A 96 -12.82 8.08 -0.81
N ALA A 97 -11.80 7.21 -0.83
CA ALA A 97 -11.29 6.59 0.40
C ALA A 97 -10.67 7.62 1.33
N LEU A 98 -9.92 8.60 0.80
CA LEU A 98 -9.34 9.68 1.59
C LEU A 98 -10.42 10.60 2.17
N ASN A 99 -11.44 10.94 1.39
CA ASN A 99 -12.54 11.78 1.86
C ASN A 99 -13.35 11.10 2.97
N LEU A 100 -13.63 9.80 2.82
CA LEU A 100 -14.27 9.00 3.88
C LEU A 100 -13.40 8.94 5.15
N ALA A 101 -12.09 8.76 5.01
CA ALA A 101 -11.17 8.73 6.15
C ALA A 101 -11.06 10.09 6.85
N LYS A 102 -11.04 11.20 6.09
CA LYS A 102 -11.06 12.58 6.64
C LYS A 102 -12.36 12.85 7.39
N LEU A 103 -13.51 12.42 6.87
CA LEU A 103 -14.79 12.52 7.58
C LEU A 103 -14.80 11.69 8.88
N ALA A 104 -14.28 10.46 8.84
CA ALA A 104 -14.14 9.63 10.04
C ALA A 104 -13.23 10.29 11.09
N TRP A 105 -12.13 10.91 10.66
CA TRP A 105 -11.23 11.67 11.53
C TRP A 105 -11.92 12.88 12.18
N LEU A 106 -12.69 13.66 11.41
CA LEU A 106 -13.44 14.80 11.92
C LEU A 106 -14.47 14.36 12.97
N ASN A 107 -15.21 13.29 12.70
CA ASN A 107 -16.21 12.76 13.61
C ASN A 107 -15.61 12.20 14.91
N ALA A 108 -14.37 11.70 14.89
CA ALA A 108 -13.69 11.19 16.07
C ALA A 108 -13.15 12.30 17.00
N ASN A 109 -12.98 13.52 16.49
CA ASN A 109 -12.42 14.67 17.22
C ASN A 109 -13.46 15.73 17.65
N ASN A 110 -14.71 15.58 17.20
CA ASN A 110 -15.85 16.37 17.69
C ASN A 110 -16.54 15.65 18.86
#